data_AF-A0A0F3II64-F1
#
_entry.id   AF-A0A0F3II64-F1
#
_cell.length_a   1.000
_cell.length_b   1.000
_cell.length_c   1.000
_cell.angle_alpha   90.00
_cell.angle_beta   90.00
_cell.angle_gamma   90.00
#
_symmetry.space_group_name_H-M   'P 1'
#
loop_
_entity.id
_entity.type
_entity.pdbx_description
1 polymer ?
#
loop_
_entity_poly.entity_id
_entity_poly.type
_entity_poly.pdbx_seq_one_letter_code
_entity_poly.pdbx_strand_id
1 'polypeptide(L)' 'MSLTVEQISEEALALPSEARALLADRLVESLDPAEDGYIQQLWSAEVRRRRDDARYGRVQTIPGDEALKRVRRVFAQ' A
#
# COMPACT_ATOMS: atom_id res chain seq x y z
N MET A 1 33.45 1.16 2.66
CA MET A 1 33.14 0.08 3.61
C MET A 1 31.62 0.04 3.76
N SER A 2 31.02 -1.14 3.68
CA SER A 2 29.58 -1.33 3.91
C SER A 2 29.36 -1.54 5.40
N LEU A 3 28.40 -0.83 6.00
CA LEU A 3 27.92 -1.15 7.35
C LEU A 3 27.14 -2.47 7.28
N THR A 4 27.20 -3.29 8.34
CA THR A 4 26.36 -4.49 8.45
C THR A 4 24.95 -4.11 8.92
N VAL A 5 23.98 -5.00 8.71
CA VAL A 5 22.59 -4.79 9.16
C VAL A 5 22.55 -4.64 10.68
N GLU A 6 23.36 -5.40 11.40
CA GLU A 6 23.47 -5.35 12.86
C GLU A 6 23.98 -3.98 13.32
N GLN A 7 25.02 -3.45 12.67
CA GLN A 7 25.56 -2.12 12.98
C GLN A 7 24.54 -1.01 12.72
N ILE A 8 23.79 -1.10 11.60
CA ILE A 8 22.72 -0.14 11.29
C ILE A 8 21.59 -0.23 12.32
N SER A 9 21.27 -1.45 12.76
CA SER A 9 20.20 -1.71 13.72
C SER A 9 20.55 -1.17 15.10
N GLU A 10 21.78 -1.36 15.57
CA GLU A 10 22.27 -0.84 16.85
C GLU A 10 22.16 0.69 16.90
N GLU A 11 22.66 1.38 15.87
CA GLU A 11 22.58 2.84 15.77
C GLU A 11 21.14 3.34 15.64
N ALA A 12 20.30 2.65 14.86
CA ALA A 12 18.88 2.99 14.72
C ALA A 12 18.13 2.85 16.05
N LEU A 13 18.41 1.81 16.84
CA LEU A 13 17.77 1.59 18.13
C LEU A 13 18.21 2.60 19.20
N ALA A 14 19.41 3.18 19.08
CA ALA A 14 19.90 4.23 19.96
C ALA A 14 19.21 5.59 19.76
N LEU A 15 18.50 5.79 18.64
CA LEU A 15 17.77 7.03 18.36
C LEU A 15 16.58 7.25 19.31
N PRO A 16 16.16 8.50 19.55
CA PRO A 16 14.89 8.82 20.20
C PRO A 16 13.68 8.21 19.47
N SER A 17 12.57 8.01 20.19
CA SER A 17 11.41 7.30 19.67
C SER A 17 10.84 7.92 18.39
N GLU A 18 10.75 9.25 18.32
CA GLU A 18 10.24 9.97 17.15
C GLU A 18 11.15 9.78 15.92
N ALA A 19 12.46 9.78 16.12
CA ALA A 19 13.43 9.58 15.05
C ALA A 19 13.41 8.14 14.52
N ARG A 20 13.18 7.15 15.39
CA ARG A 20 12.98 5.76 14.98
C ARG A 20 11.72 5.57 14.16
N ALA A 21 10.61 6.20 14.56
CA ALA A 21 9.35 6.16 13.80
C ALA A 21 9.55 6.72 12.38
N LEU A 22 10.19 7.89 12.27
CA LEU A 22 10.51 8.49 10.97
C LEU A 22 11.44 7.62 10.11
N LEU A 23 12.42 6.95 10.71
CA LEU A 23 13.31 6.03 10.00
C LEU A 23 12.55 4.78 9.53
N ALA A 24 11.69 4.23 10.37
CA ALA A 24 10.84 3.10 10.01
C ALA A 24 9.91 3.44 8.83
N ASP A 25 9.29 4.62 8.84
CA ASP A 25 8.44 5.09 7.73
C ASP A 25 9.23 5.14 6.41
N ARG A 26 10.43 5.74 6.43
CA ARG A 26 11.30 5.80 5.23
C ARG A 26 11.75 4.44 4.74
N LEU A 27 12.06 3.52 5.66
CA LEU A 27 12.43 2.15 5.30
C LEU A 27 11.23 1.44 4.67
N VAL A 28 10.04 1.58 5.24
CA VAL A 28 8.80 1.04 4.65
C VAL A 28 8.51 1.63 3.28
N GLU A 29 8.67 2.95 3.10
CA GLU A 29 8.56 3.60 1.79
C GLU A 29 9.60 3.07 0.79
N SER A 30 10.81 2.75 1.24
CA SER A 30 11.84 2.13 0.38
C SER A 30 11.54 0.67 0.01
N LEU A 31 10.69 0.01 0.82
CA LEU A 31 10.17 -1.33 0.55
C LEU A 31 8.90 -1.28 -0.31
N ASP A 32 8.30 -0.10 -0.49
CA ASP A 32 7.18 0.07 -1.41
C ASP A 32 7.69 -0.37 -2.80
N PRO A 33 7.03 -1.34 -3.46
CA PRO A 33 7.48 -1.89 -4.74
C PRO A 33 7.25 -0.89 -5.87
N ALA A 34 7.82 0.31 -5.75
CA ALA A 34 7.94 1.30 -6.82
C ALA A 34 8.61 0.69 -8.08
N GLU A 35 9.21 -0.50 -7.97
CA GLU A 35 9.86 -1.21 -9.07
C GLU A 35 9.34 -2.62 -9.38
N ASP A 36 8.35 -3.17 -8.66
CA ASP A 36 7.83 -4.49 -9.05
C ASP A 36 6.78 -4.32 -10.16
N GLY A 37 7.27 -3.96 -11.35
CA GLY A 37 6.46 -3.67 -12.53
C GLY A 37 5.48 -4.80 -12.87
N TYR A 38 5.75 -6.02 -12.40
CA TYR A 38 4.83 -7.14 -12.48
C TYR A 38 3.55 -6.93 -11.65
N ILE A 39 3.68 -6.52 -10.38
CA ILE A 39 2.51 -6.21 -9.53
C ILE A 39 1.73 -5.06 -10.15
N GLN A 40 2.40 -4.00 -10.58
CA GLN A 40 1.74 -2.86 -11.21
C GLN A 40 0.99 -3.24 -12.50
N GLN A 41 1.55 -4.16 -13.30
CA GLN A 41 0.89 -4.71 -14.49
C GLN A 41 -0.37 -5.51 -14.12
N LEU A 42 -0.29 -6.37 -13.10
CA LEU A 42 -1.43 -7.16 -12.61
C LEU A 42 -2.56 -6.25 -12.10
N TRP A 43 -2.22 -5.24 -11.28
CA TRP A 43 -3.18 -4.25 -10.80
C TRP A 43 -3.82 -3.47 -11.94
N SER A 44 -3.02 -3.02 -12.90
CA SER A 44 -3.51 -2.31 -14.08
C SER A 44 -4.47 -3.18 -14.93
N ALA A 45 -4.16 -4.46 -15.08
CA ALA A 45 -5.02 -5.41 -15.79
C ALA A 45 -6.35 -5.61 -15.06
N GLU A 46 -6.33 -5.79 -13.75
CA GLU A 46 -7.52 -6.01 -12.95
C GLU A 46 -8.43 -4.77 -12.90
N VAL A 47 -7.86 -3.56 -12.77
CA VAL A 47 -8.62 -2.31 -12.82
C VAL A 47 -9.34 -2.15 -14.16
N ARG A 48 -8.65 -2.42 -15.29
CA ARG A 48 -9.27 -2.38 -16.62
C ARG A 48 -10.40 -3.40 -16.74
N ARG A 49 -10.17 -4.64 -16.30
CA ARG A 49 -11.18 -5.70 -16.31
C ARG A 49 -12.43 -5.31 -15.52
N ARG A 50 -12.27 -4.86 -14.26
CA ARG A 50 -13.41 -4.46 -13.40
C ARG A 50 -14.19 -3.27 -13.97
N ARG A 51 -13.50 -2.29 -14.54
CA ARG A 51 -14.13 -1.15 -15.21
C ARG A 51 -15.00 -1.61 -16.38
N ASP A 52 -14.48 -2.51 -17.20
CA ASP A 52 -15.18 -2.99 -18.39
C ASP A 52 -16.35 -3.88 -18.01
N ASP A 53 -16.19 -4.74 -17.00
CA ASP A 53 -17.29 -5.55 -16.46
C ASP A 53 -18.44 -4.68 -15.94
N ALA A 54 -18.14 -3.56 -15.26
CA ALA A 54 -19.15 -2.60 -14.82
C ALA A 54 -19.81 -1.85 -15.99
N ARG A 55 -19.03 -1.38 -16.98
CA ARG A 55 -19.53 -0.63 -18.14
C ARG A 55 -20.41 -1.47 -19.07
N TYR A 56 -20.03 -2.74 -19.26
CA TYR A 56 -20.76 -3.67 -20.11
C TYR A 56 -21.83 -4.45 -19.35
N GLY A 57 -22.08 -4.13 -18.07
CA GLY A 57 -23.14 -4.77 -17.27
C GLY A 57 -22.90 -6.26 -16.99
N ARG A 58 -21.65 -6.72 -17.01
CA ARG A 58 -21.28 -8.12 -16.70
C ARG A 58 -21.34 -8.42 -15.20
N VAL A 59 -21.41 -7.39 -14.38
CA VAL A 59 -21.57 -7.48 -12.92
C VAL A 59 -22.68 -6.55 -12.46
N GLN A 60 -23.36 -6.93 -11.39
CA GLN A 60 -24.32 -6.06 -10.73
C GLN A 60 -23.58 -4.99 -9.94
N THR A 61 -23.82 -3.72 -10.28
CA THR A 61 -23.25 -2.58 -9.56
C THR A 61 -24.21 -2.07 -8.48
N ILE A 62 -23.68 -1.31 -7.53
CA ILE A 62 -24.45 -0.56 -6.54
C ILE A 62 -24.15 0.94 -6.70
N PRO A 63 -25.03 1.84 -6.22
CA PRO A 63 -24.74 3.27 -6.21
C PRO A 63 -23.43 3.61 -5.48
N GLY A 64 -22.64 4.52 -6.05
CA GLY A 64 -21.32 4.88 -5.53
C GLY A 64 -21.33 5.35 -4.07
N ASP A 65 -22.33 6.16 -3.70
CA ASP A 65 -22.51 6.62 -2.32
C ASP A 65 -22.75 5.47 -1.34
N GLU A 66 -23.47 4.44 -1.77
CA GLU A 66 -23.72 3.25 -0.96
C GLU A 66 -22.44 2.43 -0.78
N ALA A 67 -21.66 2.25 -1.85
CA ALA A 67 -20.35 1.59 -1.80
C ALA A 67 -19.41 2.27 -0.82
N LEU A 68 -19.26 3.60 -0.90
CA LEU A 68 -18.39 4.37 -0.01
C LEU A 68 -18.86 4.32 1.45
N LYS A 69 -20.18 4.35 1.70
CA LYS A 69 -20.74 4.18 3.05
C LYS A 69 -20.41 2.81 3.65
N ARG A 70 -20.40 1.74 2.84
CA ARG A 70 -20.03 0.38 3.30
C ARG A 70 -18.55 0.32 3.67
N VAL A 71 -17.66 0.86 2.83
CA VAL A 71 -16.21 0.90 3.10
C VAL A 71 -15.92 1.63 4.42
N ARG A 72 -16.47 2.83 4.63
CA ARG A 72 -16.26 3.59 5.87
C ARG A 72 -16.71 2.82 7.11
N ARG A 73 -17.80 2.07 7.04
CA ARG A 73 -18.27 1.24 8.16
C ARG A 73 -17.30 0.11 8.52
N VAL A 74 -16.61 -0.46 7.53
CA VAL A 74 -15.63 -1.54 7.76
C VAL A 74 -14.41 -1.03 8.52
N PHE A 75 -13.95 0.19 8.21
CA PHE A 75 -12.74 0.78 8.79
C PHE A 75 -12.98 1.75 9.96
N ALA A 76 -14.22 1.87 10.44
CA ALA A 76 -14.56 2.73 11.59
C ALA A 76 -14.39 2.01 12.95
N GLN A 77 -13.59 0.96 13.01
CA GLN A 77 -13.25 0.21 14.23
C GLN A 77 -11.89 0.63 14.77
#